data_AF-A0A3B9G520-F1
#
_entry.id   AF-A0A3B9G520-F1
#
_cell.length_a   1.000
_cell.length_b   1.000
_cell.length_c   1.000
_cell.angle_alpha   90.00
_cell.angle_beta   90.00
_cell.angle_gamma   90.00
#
_symmetry.space_group_name_H-M   'P 1'
#
loop_
_entity.id
_entity.type
_entity.pdbx_description
1 polymer ?
#
loop_
_entity_poly.entity_id
_entity_poly.type
_entity_poly.pdbx_seq_one_letter_code
_entity_poly.pdbx_strand_id
1 'polypeptide(L)' 'MTKKITLFCAAGMSTSLLVSKMREEAAKNGWDYDINAYSLTES' A
#
# COMPACT_ATOMS: atom_id res chain seq x y z
N MET A 1 7.07 15.38 4.66
CA MET A 1 5.95 15.58 3.71
C MET A 1 5.65 14.20 3.20
N THR A 2 4.59 13.58 3.72
CA THR A 2 4.28 12.18 3.47
C THR A 2 3.85 11.98 2.03
N LYS A 3 4.58 11.13 1.30
CA LYS A 3 4.22 10.75 -0.08
C LYS A 3 3.19 9.64 -0.03
N LYS A 4 2.13 9.76 -0.84
CA LYS A 4 1.02 8.79 -0.85
C LYS A 4 1.16 7.82 -2.01
N ILE A 5 0.99 6.53 -1.73
CA ILE A 5 0.97 5.45 -2.72
C ILE A 5 -0.34 4.66 -2.53
N THR A 6 -1.17 4.64 -3.57
CA THR A 6 -2.47 3.95 -3.53
C THR A 6 -2.54 2.90 -4.63
N LEU A 7 -2.82 1.66 -4.24
CA LEU A 7 -2.99 0.54 -5.15
C LEU A 7 -4.47 0.19 -5.26
N PHE A 8 -4.91 -0.15 -6.47
CA PHE A 8 -6.26 -0.64 -6.73
C PHE A 8 -6.18 -2.05 -7.32
N CYS A 9 -7.01 -2.97 -6.82
CA CYS A 9 -7.07 -4.32 -7.35
C CYS A 9 -8.50 -4.86 -7.39
N ALA A 10 -8.79 -5.74 -8.36
CA ALA A 10 -10.08 -6.42 -8.49
C ALA A 10 -10.25 -7.60 -7.49
N ALA A 11 -9.16 -8.13 -6.93
CA ALA A 11 -9.16 -9.30 -6.05
C ALA A 11 -8.21 -9.09 -4.85
N GLY A 12 -8.76 -8.76 -3.69
CA GLY A 12 -8.06 -8.14 -2.56
C GLY A 12 -6.95 -8.93 -1.83
N MET A 13 -6.64 -10.18 -2.20
CA MET A 13 -5.66 -10.99 -1.44
C MET A 13 -4.19 -10.71 -1.79
N SER A 14 -3.82 -10.61 -3.07
CA SER A 14 -2.41 -10.45 -3.47
C SER A 14 -1.86 -9.05 -3.21
N THR A 15 -2.72 -8.03 -3.30
CA THR A 15 -2.34 -6.62 -3.09
C THR A 15 -2.11 -6.29 -1.63
N SER A 16 -2.84 -6.93 -0.71
CA SER A 16 -2.66 -6.74 0.74
C SER A 16 -1.26 -7.18 1.18
N LEU A 17 -0.78 -8.33 0.69
CA LEU A 17 0.58 -8.81 0.98
C LEU A 17 1.65 -7.87 0.43
N LEU A 18 1.45 -7.33 -0.77
CA LEU A 18 2.37 -6.35 -1.38
C LEU A 18 2.45 -5.07 -0.53
N VAL A 19 1.32 -4.50 -0.13
CA VAL A 19 1.28 -3.29 0.72
C VAL A 19 2.01 -3.50 2.04
N SER A 20 1.85 -4.65 2.69
CA SER A 20 2.57 -4.96 3.93
C SER A 20 4.09 -4.91 3.73
N LYS A 21 4.61 -5.56 2.68
CA LYS A 21 6.05 -5.54 2.37
C LYS A 21 6.57 -4.14 2.03
N MET A 22 5.77 -3.34 1.32
CA MET A 22 6.15 -1.95 1.01
C MET A 22 6.24 -1.08 2.27
N ARG A 23 5.31 -1.26 3.23
CA ARG A 23 5.32 -0.55 4.52
C ARG A 23 6.54 -0.95 5.36
N GLU A 24 6.85 -2.24 5.40
CA GLU A 24 8.05 -2.74 6.08
C GLU A 24 9.33 -2.12 5.51
N GLU A 25 9.45 -2.07 4.18
CA GLU A 25 10.64 -1.48 3.54
C GLU A 25 10.73 0.03 3.75
N ALA A 26 9.61 0.75 3.68
CA ALA A 26 9.56 2.17 4.00
C ALA A 26 10.00 2.45 5.44
N ALA A 27 9.54 1.63 6.40
CA ALA A 27 9.95 1.75 7.79
C ALA A 27 11.45 1.45 7.98
N LYS A 28 11.99 0.43 7.32
CA LYS A 28 13.44 0.09 7.37
C LYS A 28 14.32 1.21 6.85
N ASN A 29 13.89 1.91 5.80
CA ASN A 29 14.66 2.99 5.18
C ASN A 29 14.32 4.39 5.74
N GLY A 30 13.44 4.48 6.76
CA GLY A 30 13.02 5.74 7.36
C GLY A 30 12.28 6.66 6.39
N TRP A 31 11.57 6.09 5.41
CA TRP A 31 10.84 6.85 4.42
C TRP A 31 9.42 7.20 4.87
N ASP A 32 9.06 8.47 4.71
CA ASP A 32 7.74 9.04 5.03
C ASP A 32 6.74 8.75 3.89
N TYR A 33 6.19 7.53 3.87
CA TYR A 33 5.16 7.10 2.91
C TYR A 33 3.87 6.63 3.58
N ASP A 34 2.74 7.01 2.98
CA ASP A 34 1.41 6.50 3.29
C ASP A 34 0.96 5.56 2.16
N ILE A 35 0.91 4.25 2.45
CA ILE A 35 0.73 3.19 1.45
C ILE A 35 -0.55 2.44 1.74
N ASN A 36 -1.53 2.49 0.84
CA ASN A 36 -2.85 1.86 1.01
C ASN A 36 -3.28 1.10 -0.23
N ALA A 37 -4.14 0.10 -0.05
CA ALA A 37 -4.79 -0.63 -1.14
C ALA A 37 -6.31 -0.61 -0.96
N TYR A 38 -7.01 -0.48 -2.08
CA TYR A 38 -8.47 -0.51 -2.13
C TYR A 38 -8.94 -1.50 -3.19
N SER A 39 -10.11 -2.10 -2.96
CA SER A 39 -10.78 -2.88 -3.99
C SER A 39 -11.37 -1.95 -5.05
N LEU A 40 -11.33 -2.34 -6.33
CA LEU A 40 -12.01 -1.59 -7.40
C LEU A 40 -13.54 -1.53 -7.23
N THR A 41 -14.10 -2.39 -6.38
CA THR A 41 -15.52 -2.44 -6.04
C THR A 41 -15.93 -1.62 -4.82
N GLU A 42 -14.97 -1.07 -4.06
CA GLU A 42 -15.29 -0.16 -2.95
C GLU A 42 -15.43 1.24 -3.55
N SER A 43 -16.68 1.68 -3.78
CA SER A 43 -17.07 2.98 -4.33
C SER A 43 -17.61 3.90 -3.25
#